data_AF-Q1ACJ1-F1
#
_entry.id   AF-Q1ACJ1-F1
#
_cell.length_a   1.000
_cell.length_b   1.000
_cell.length_c   1.000
_cell.angle_alpha   90.00
_cell.angle_beta   90.00
_cell.angle_gamma   90.00
#
_symmetry.space_group_name_H-M   'P 1'
#
loop_
_entity.id
_entity.type
_entity.pdbx_description
1 polymer ?
#
loop_
_entity_poly.entity_id
_entity_poly.type
_entity_poly.pdbx_seq_one_letter_code
_entity_poly.pdbx_strand_id
1 'polypeptide(L)'
;MKLYEWLLQRVRKALKKAYEASKEIKTMKQDFSLYKKSDFFDTTSWENSFSYIDFELNKYKWIIKYSLFKYRVSVVFLLFLSPFEISHSKDSLYFNILHNKKIHMQLSWIKKVIDDIETWQKKKRDFFYLQQTKNKQKQKKFHLGILSNIDSIAYETIGFIPRSITRTLYRFKTELTGKTALILFREFRFAKYQALASIQYGFFLLLLPWIVTLLFKKLSLEYLMNVWWNKSSIQLFNASQKKIALKRFQNMEDIFWLDLITKETLENKSQYSISLKIHDMIISLVEIYTQKSIYTIIELITDFIGIFTITVILCIAKKRLTVLNSWLQELFYSLSDTMKAFFILLITDLCIGFHSPHGWEVLIELVWEHFGFVPNQYITSFFVSTFPVVLDTMVKYWIFRHLNRISPSIVVTYHSMNE
;
A
#
# COMPACT_ATOMS: atom_id res chain seq x y z
N MET A 1 32.73 5.09 -18.43
CA MET A 1 32.42 4.54 -19.77
C MET A 1 31.37 3.41 -19.80
N LYS A 2 31.57 2.21 -19.20
CA LYS A 2 30.60 1.09 -19.36
C LYS A 2 29.16 1.40 -18.93
N LEU A 3 28.97 2.04 -17.76
CA LEU A 3 27.65 2.43 -17.26
C LEU A 3 26.98 3.48 -18.17
N TYR A 4 27.80 4.36 -18.72
CA TYR A 4 27.38 5.44 -19.62
C TYR A 4 26.87 4.90 -20.97
N GLU A 5 27.63 4.02 -21.61
CA GLU A 5 27.23 3.34 -22.84
C GLU A 5 25.96 2.51 -22.65
N TRP A 6 25.87 1.81 -21.51
CA TRP A 6 24.69 1.03 -21.15
C TRP A 6 23.42 1.90 -21.03
N LEU A 7 23.52 3.08 -20.40
CA LEU A 7 22.41 4.02 -20.30
C LEU A 7 22.01 4.60 -21.67
N LEU A 8 22.97 4.99 -22.51
CA LEU A 8 22.69 5.45 -23.87
C LEU A 8 22.00 4.38 -24.73
N GLN A 9 22.43 3.12 -24.62
CA GLN A 9 21.76 2.00 -25.28
C GLN A 9 20.32 1.83 -24.77
N ARG A 10 20.09 2.01 -23.46
CA ARG A 10 18.76 1.92 -22.85
C ARG A 10 17.81 2.99 -23.38
N VAL A 11 18.28 4.24 -23.50
CA VAL A 11 17.53 5.36 -24.10
C VAL A 11 17.16 5.05 -25.55
N ARG A 12 18.12 4.62 -26.37
CA ARG A 12 17.89 4.26 -27.78
C ARG A 12 16.92 3.09 -27.93
N LYS A 13 17.05 2.04 -27.11
CA LYS A 13 16.14 0.88 -27.10
C LYS A 13 14.71 1.27 -26.71
N ALA A 14 14.55 2.12 -25.69
CA ALA A 14 13.23 2.59 -25.25
C ALA A 14 12.52 3.39 -26.36
N LEU A 15 13.24 4.32 -27.01
CA LEU A 15 12.69 5.11 -28.11
C LEU A 15 12.40 4.26 -29.36
N LYS A 16 13.28 3.31 -29.70
CA LYS A 16 13.06 2.37 -30.81
C LYS A 16 11.79 1.53 -30.59
N LYS A 17 11.60 1.00 -29.37
CA LYS A 17 10.39 0.25 -29.01
C LYS A 17 9.12 1.09 -29.11
N ALA A 18 9.18 2.36 -28.69
CA ALA A 18 8.06 3.29 -28.86
C ALA A 18 7.74 3.51 -30.35
N TYR A 19 8.78 3.72 -31.16
CA TYR A 19 8.68 3.97 -32.60
C TYR A 19 8.12 2.75 -33.37
N GLU A 20 8.58 1.54 -33.07
CA GLU A 20 8.06 0.30 -33.64
C GLU A 20 6.59 0.07 -33.27
N ALA A 21 6.26 0.16 -31.98
CA ALA A 21 4.87 0.05 -31.52
C ALA A 21 3.96 1.06 -32.22
N SER A 22 4.47 2.25 -32.51
CA SER A 22 3.72 3.29 -33.18
C SER A 22 3.53 3.03 -34.69
N LYS A 23 4.46 2.30 -35.34
CA LYS A 23 4.27 1.77 -36.72
C LYS A 23 3.19 0.69 -36.76
N GLU A 24 3.21 -0.24 -35.81
CA GLU A 24 2.18 -1.27 -35.67
C GLU A 24 0.78 -0.67 -35.51
N ILE A 25 0.68 0.46 -34.80
CA ILE A 25 -0.61 1.14 -34.74
C ILE A 25 -1.05 1.67 -36.12
N LYS A 26 -0.13 2.27 -36.87
CA LYS A 26 -0.46 2.80 -38.20
C LYS A 26 -0.91 1.70 -39.16
N THR A 27 -0.25 0.54 -39.15
CA THR A 27 -0.62 -0.63 -39.97
C THR A 27 -2.00 -1.15 -39.55
N MET A 28 -2.25 -1.37 -38.25
CA MET A 28 -3.57 -1.79 -37.76
C MET A 28 -4.69 -0.82 -38.17
N LYS A 29 -4.44 0.50 -38.13
CA LYS A 29 -5.41 1.51 -38.59
C LYS A 29 -5.68 1.40 -40.09
N GLN A 30 -4.66 1.11 -40.90
CA GLN A 30 -4.79 0.94 -42.34
C GLN A 30 -5.53 -0.36 -42.70
N ASP A 31 -5.17 -1.46 -42.06
CA ASP A 31 -5.82 -2.77 -42.27
C ASP A 31 -7.31 -2.70 -41.94
N PHE A 32 -7.67 -2.04 -40.83
CA PHE A 32 -9.07 -1.81 -40.51
C PHE A 32 -9.78 -0.91 -41.53
N SER A 33 -9.08 0.10 -42.05
CA SER A 33 -9.64 0.97 -43.09
C SER A 33 -9.87 0.23 -44.42
N LEU A 34 -9.03 -0.75 -44.74
CA LEU A 34 -9.19 -1.62 -45.91
C LEU A 34 -10.33 -2.63 -45.69
N TYR A 35 -10.34 -3.28 -44.53
CA TYR A 35 -11.41 -4.20 -44.13
C TYR A 35 -12.79 -3.55 -44.13
N LYS A 36 -12.88 -2.25 -43.79
CA LYS A 36 -14.14 -1.50 -43.90
C LYS A 36 -14.61 -1.28 -45.36
N LYS A 37 -13.69 -1.20 -46.34
CA LYS A 37 -14.04 -0.88 -47.74
C LYS A 37 -14.59 -2.08 -48.51
N SER A 38 -14.39 -3.31 -48.05
CA SER A 38 -15.01 -4.47 -48.70
C SER A 38 -16.52 -4.44 -48.50
N ASP A 39 -17.28 -4.60 -49.59
CA ASP A 39 -18.75 -4.49 -49.63
C ASP A 39 -19.52 -5.52 -48.78
N PHE A 40 -18.82 -6.45 -48.14
CA PHE A 40 -19.40 -7.41 -47.19
C PHE A 40 -19.45 -6.80 -45.77
N PHE A 41 -20.42 -5.93 -45.43
CA PHE A 41 -20.48 -5.42 -44.05
C PHE A 41 -21.85 -5.13 -43.43
N ASP A 42 -22.22 -5.95 -42.43
CA ASP A 42 -23.30 -5.69 -41.47
C ASP A 42 -22.84 -4.85 -40.27
N THR A 43 -23.75 -4.01 -39.76
CA THR A 43 -23.47 -3.03 -38.66
C THR A 43 -22.98 -3.67 -37.35
N THR A 44 -23.43 -4.87 -37.00
CA THR A 44 -23.06 -5.59 -35.76
C THR A 44 -21.68 -6.23 -35.84
N SER A 45 -21.33 -6.82 -36.99
CA SER A 45 -19.98 -7.32 -37.26
C SER A 45 -18.93 -6.20 -37.13
N TRP A 46 -19.33 -4.99 -37.54
CA TRP A 46 -18.48 -3.80 -37.49
C TRP A 46 -18.22 -3.29 -36.06
N GLU A 47 -19.21 -3.35 -35.17
CA GLU A 47 -19.08 -3.01 -33.74
C GLU A 47 -18.06 -3.92 -33.04
N ASN A 48 -18.21 -5.23 -33.22
CA ASN A 48 -17.33 -6.21 -32.58
C ASN A 48 -15.90 -6.08 -33.11
N SER A 49 -15.73 -5.95 -34.43
CA SER A 49 -14.42 -5.76 -35.07
C SER A 49 -13.73 -4.49 -34.58
N PHE A 50 -14.46 -3.37 -34.45
CA PHE A 50 -13.89 -2.14 -33.89
C PHE A 50 -13.51 -2.30 -32.42
N SER A 51 -14.31 -2.98 -31.60
CA SER A 51 -14.01 -3.19 -30.18
C SER A 51 -12.70 -3.95 -29.95
N TYR A 52 -12.45 -4.98 -30.77
CA TYR A 52 -11.21 -5.75 -30.75
C TYR A 52 -10.01 -4.88 -31.13
N ILE A 53 -10.15 -4.09 -32.19
CA ILE A 53 -9.08 -3.19 -32.65
C ILE A 53 -8.85 -2.06 -31.67
N ASP A 54 -9.90 -1.49 -31.05
CA ASP A 54 -9.77 -0.48 -30.01
C ASP A 54 -8.98 -1.02 -28.80
N PHE A 55 -9.23 -2.26 -28.42
CA PHE A 55 -8.48 -2.94 -27.36
C PHE A 55 -6.99 -3.09 -27.71
N GLU A 56 -6.67 -3.63 -28.89
CA GLU A 56 -5.27 -3.77 -29.32
C GLU A 56 -4.58 -2.40 -29.47
N LEU A 57 -5.25 -1.40 -30.05
CA LEU A 57 -4.75 -0.03 -30.12
C LEU A 57 -4.42 0.54 -28.73
N ASN A 58 -5.29 0.32 -27.74
CA ASN A 58 -5.07 0.79 -26.37
C ASN A 58 -3.90 0.07 -25.70
N LYS A 59 -3.69 -1.23 -25.97
CA LYS A 59 -2.52 -1.99 -25.52
C LYS A 59 -1.23 -1.44 -26.12
N TYR A 60 -1.18 -1.16 -27.42
CA TYR A 60 0.00 -0.54 -28.04
C TYR A 60 0.22 0.90 -27.56
N LYS A 61 -0.83 1.69 -27.35
CA LYS A 61 -0.72 3.01 -26.69
C LYS A 61 -0.09 2.92 -25.31
N TRP A 62 -0.47 1.92 -24.52
CA TRP A 62 0.14 1.69 -23.21
C TRP A 62 1.62 1.34 -23.32
N ILE A 63 2.00 0.48 -24.28
CA ILE A 63 3.40 0.16 -24.58
C ILE A 63 4.17 1.43 -24.96
N ILE A 64 3.60 2.30 -25.79
CA ILE A 64 4.23 3.57 -26.16
C ILE A 64 4.37 4.50 -24.94
N LYS A 65 3.31 4.71 -24.15
CA LYS A 65 3.38 5.56 -22.94
C LYS A 65 4.43 5.07 -21.96
N TYR A 66 4.48 3.76 -21.70
CA TYR A 66 5.46 3.16 -20.79
C TYR A 66 6.90 3.24 -21.33
N SER A 67 7.09 3.02 -22.64
CA SER A 67 8.40 3.16 -23.27
C SER A 67 8.89 4.61 -23.31
N LEU A 68 8.01 5.58 -23.55
CA LEU A 68 8.31 7.01 -23.44
C LEU A 68 8.61 7.45 -22.01
N PHE A 69 7.90 6.90 -21.02
CA PHE A 69 8.20 7.14 -19.60
C PHE A 69 9.61 6.64 -19.26
N LYS A 70 9.95 5.40 -19.67
CA LYS A 70 11.29 4.85 -19.50
C LYS A 70 12.37 5.69 -20.20
N TYR A 71 12.09 6.20 -21.41
CA TYR A 71 12.96 7.14 -22.11
C TYR A 71 13.19 8.41 -21.29
N ARG A 72 12.12 9.07 -20.81
CA ARG A 72 12.21 10.32 -20.03
C ARG A 72 12.99 10.13 -18.73
N VAL A 73 12.68 9.09 -17.96
CA VAL A 73 13.41 8.78 -16.71
C VAL A 73 14.88 8.51 -17.00
N SER A 74 15.19 7.75 -18.06
CA SER A 74 16.58 7.45 -18.42
C SER A 74 17.35 8.70 -18.88
N VAL A 75 16.69 9.64 -19.59
CA VAL A 75 17.30 10.92 -20.01
C VAL A 75 17.53 11.84 -18.80
N VAL A 76 16.55 11.97 -17.90
CA VAL A 76 16.71 12.76 -16.66
C VAL A 76 17.83 12.18 -15.80
N PHE A 77 17.93 10.85 -15.71
CA PHE A 77 19.01 10.19 -14.98
C PHE A 77 20.38 10.42 -15.63
N LEU A 78 20.48 10.39 -16.96
CA LEU A 78 21.71 10.75 -17.69
C LEU A 78 22.11 12.23 -17.47
N LEU A 79 21.14 13.15 -17.49
CA LEU A 79 21.39 14.57 -17.19
C LEU A 79 21.86 14.76 -15.75
N PHE A 80 21.27 14.03 -14.80
CA PHE A 80 21.68 14.05 -13.40
C PHE A 80 23.11 13.51 -13.17
N LEU A 81 23.55 12.52 -13.95
CA LEU A 81 24.91 11.97 -13.88
C LEU A 81 25.95 12.84 -14.61
N SER A 82 25.53 13.67 -15.56
CA SER A 82 26.43 14.51 -16.37
C SER A 82 27.37 15.45 -15.58
N PRO A 83 27.02 16.00 -14.39
CA PRO A 83 27.93 16.84 -13.62
C PRO A 83 29.20 16.10 -13.17
N PHE A 84 29.12 14.77 -13.03
CA PHE A 84 30.18 13.91 -12.50
C PHE A 84 31.19 13.42 -13.56
N GLU A 85 31.00 13.72 -14.86
CA GLU A 85 31.95 13.39 -15.94
C GLU A 85 32.68 14.65 -16.50
N ILE A 86 33.89 14.43 -17.02
CA ILE A 86 34.88 15.45 -17.45
C ILE A 86 34.31 16.39 -18.53
N SER A 87 34.54 17.69 -18.35
CA SER A 87 33.97 18.84 -19.08
C SER A 87 33.80 18.69 -20.61
N HIS A 88 34.71 18.01 -21.30
CA HIS A 88 34.64 17.84 -22.76
C HIS A 88 33.43 17.04 -23.26
N SER A 89 32.81 16.19 -22.43
CA SER A 89 31.64 15.39 -22.85
C SER A 89 30.33 16.16 -22.74
N LYS A 90 30.20 17.14 -21.82
CA LYS A 90 28.95 17.83 -21.45
C LYS A 90 28.26 18.53 -22.62
N ASP A 91 28.97 19.42 -23.29
CA ASP A 91 28.40 20.21 -24.39
C ASP A 91 28.09 19.34 -25.59
N SER A 92 28.99 18.42 -25.95
CA SER A 92 28.77 17.50 -27.08
C SER A 92 27.54 16.61 -26.89
N LEU A 93 27.20 16.21 -25.66
CA LEU A 93 26.14 15.23 -25.39
C LEU A 93 24.74 15.82 -25.32
N TYR A 94 24.59 16.95 -24.64
CA TYR A 94 23.33 17.68 -24.67
C TYR A 94 23.04 18.12 -26.12
N PHE A 95 24.05 18.61 -26.85
CA PHE A 95 23.92 18.84 -28.30
C PHE A 95 23.58 17.55 -29.05
N ASN A 96 24.25 16.42 -28.80
CA ASN A 96 24.03 15.20 -29.55
C ASN A 96 22.69 14.52 -29.26
N ILE A 97 22.06 14.72 -28.10
CA ILE A 97 20.73 14.17 -27.81
C ILE A 97 19.64 15.15 -28.26
N LEU A 98 19.79 16.44 -27.94
CA LEU A 98 18.81 17.49 -28.27
C LEU A 98 18.80 17.80 -29.78
N HIS A 99 19.98 17.88 -30.40
CA HIS A 99 20.16 18.27 -31.80
C HIS A 99 20.18 17.06 -32.76
N ASN A 100 19.99 15.84 -32.25
CA ASN A 100 19.80 14.69 -33.12
C ASN A 100 18.44 14.74 -33.80
N LYS A 101 18.45 15.26 -35.03
CA LYS A 101 17.30 15.36 -35.93
C LYS A 101 16.50 14.05 -36.00
N LYS A 102 17.15 12.88 -35.92
CA LYS A 102 16.48 11.57 -35.95
C LYS A 102 15.60 11.33 -34.72
N ILE A 103 16.08 11.64 -33.52
CA ILE A 103 15.33 11.48 -32.27
C ILE A 103 14.11 12.42 -32.27
N HIS A 104 14.32 13.68 -32.64
CA HIS A 104 13.24 14.65 -32.73
C HIS A 104 12.17 14.23 -33.75
N MET A 105 12.58 13.74 -34.93
CA MET A 105 11.66 13.19 -35.93
C MET A 105 10.89 11.98 -35.39
N GLN A 106 11.52 11.06 -34.66
CA GLN A 106 10.85 9.91 -34.07
C GLN A 106 9.82 10.32 -33.01
N LEU A 107 10.17 11.24 -32.12
CA LEU A 107 9.24 11.76 -31.11
C LEU A 107 8.06 12.50 -31.73
N SER A 108 8.32 13.35 -32.73
CA SER A 108 7.29 14.07 -33.48
C SER A 108 6.35 13.11 -34.22
N TRP A 109 6.92 12.07 -34.85
CA TRP A 109 6.15 11.00 -35.50
C TRP A 109 5.26 10.25 -34.51
N ILE A 110 5.79 9.83 -33.36
CA ILE A 110 5.03 9.12 -32.33
C ILE A 110 3.88 9.99 -31.82
N LYS A 111 4.14 11.28 -31.55
CA LYS A 111 3.11 12.22 -31.10
C LYS A 111 2.00 12.36 -32.14
N LYS A 112 2.36 12.61 -33.40
CA LYS A 112 1.40 12.73 -34.51
C LYS A 112 0.54 11.48 -34.67
N VAL A 113 1.15 10.30 -34.54
CA VAL A 113 0.42 9.03 -34.64
C VAL A 113 -0.55 8.85 -33.47
N ILE A 114 -0.12 9.08 -32.22
CA ILE A 114 -1.00 9.02 -31.05
C ILE A 114 -2.21 9.94 -31.23
N ASP A 115 -1.99 11.19 -31.61
CA ASP A 115 -3.04 12.19 -31.80
C ASP A 115 -4.02 11.76 -32.92
N ASP A 116 -3.51 11.26 -34.04
CA ASP A 116 -4.30 10.74 -35.17
C ASP A 116 -5.13 9.47 -34.81
N ILE A 117 -4.66 8.64 -33.88
CA ILE A 117 -5.44 7.49 -33.39
C ILE A 117 -6.47 7.92 -32.35
N GLU A 118 -6.12 8.82 -31.43
CA GLU A 118 -7.06 9.31 -30.41
C GLU A 118 -8.26 10.01 -31.05
N THR A 119 -8.00 10.88 -32.04
CA THR A 119 -9.04 11.54 -32.83
C THR A 119 -9.89 10.53 -33.60
N TRP A 120 -9.26 9.52 -34.21
CA TRP A 120 -9.97 8.46 -34.92
C TRP A 120 -10.85 7.59 -34.01
N GLN A 121 -10.31 7.12 -32.87
CA GLN A 121 -11.06 6.35 -31.87
C GLN A 121 -12.21 7.16 -31.28
N LYS A 122 -12.00 8.45 -31.01
CA LYS A 122 -13.06 9.35 -30.53
C LYS A 122 -14.19 9.46 -31.55
N LYS A 123 -13.88 9.81 -32.80
CA LYS A 123 -14.86 9.91 -33.89
C LYS A 123 -15.65 8.62 -34.08
N LYS A 124 -15.00 7.46 -33.91
CA LYS A 124 -15.66 6.15 -34.01
C LYS A 124 -16.56 5.86 -32.83
N ARG A 125 -16.10 6.04 -31.59
CA ARG A 125 -16.92 5.89 -30.38
C ARG A 125 -18.15 6.79 -30.41
N ASP A 126 -17.99 8.03 -30.87
CA ASP A 126 -19.09 8.98 -31.02
C ASP A 126 -20.11 8.49 -32.07
N PHE A 127 -19.64 7.91 -33.18
CA PHE A 127 -20.54 7.28 -34.17
C PHE A 127 -21.32 6.11 -33.58
N PHE A 128 -20.65 5.19 -32.88
CA PHE A 128 -21.32 4.04 -32.25
C PHE A 128 -22.32 4.48 -31.20
N TYR A 129 -21.98 5.50 -30.41
CA TYR A 129 -22.89 6.09 -29.44
C TYR A 129 -24.13 6.68 -30.13
N LEU A 130 -23.96 7.43 -31.22
CA LEU A 130 -25.08 7.98 -32.01
C LEU A 130 -25.95 6.89 -32.67
N GLN A 131 -25.35 5.80 -33.13
CA GLN A 131 -26.09 4.66 -33.68
C GLN A 131 -26.91 3.98 -32.57
N GLN A 132 -26.31 3.81 -31.39
CA GLN A 132 -26.97 3.23 -30.24
C GLN A 132 -28.09 4.12 -29.69
N THR A 133 -27.95 5.45 -29.71
CA THR A 133 -29.02 6.36 -29.29
C THR A 133 -30.20 6.34 -30.25
N LYS A 134 -29.96 6.25 -31.58
CA LYS A 134 -31.02 6.02 -32.57
C LYS A 134 -31.74 4.70 -32.34
N ASN A 135 -31.00 3.61 -32.08
CA ASN A 135 -31.60 2.32 -31.73
C ASN A 135 -32.36 2.36 -30.39
N LYS A 136 -31.84 3.09 -29.39
CA LYS A 136 -32.51 3.33 -28.11
C LYS A 136 -33.79 4.15 -28.27
N GLN A 137 -33.87 5.12 -29.17
CA GLN A 137 -35.12 5.86 -29.44
C GLN A 137 -36.17 4.93 -30.09
N LYS A 138 -35.75 4.09 -31.05
CA LYS A 138 -36.61 3.03 -31.62
C LYS A 138 -37.09 2.05 -30.54
N GLN A 139 -36.17 1.64 -29.64
CA GLN A 139 -36.50 0.80 -28.49
C GLN A 139 -37.31 1.51 -27.41
N LYS A 140 -37.16 2.83 -27.18
CA LYS A 140 -37.92 3.57 -26.17
C LYS A 140 -39.39 3.70 -26.58
N LYS A 141 -39.67 3.83 -27.90
CA LYS A 141 -41.03 3.67 -28.43
C LYS A 141 -41.59 2.26 -28.15
N PHE A 142 -40.76 1.21 -28.27
CA PHE A 142 -41.17 -0.16 -27.95
C PHE A 142 -41.30 -0.42 -26.43
N HIS A 143 -40.39 0.11 -25.62
CA HIS A 143 -40.31 -0.05 -24.17
C HIS A 143 -41.38 0.76 -23.45
N LEU A 144 -41.87 1.88 -24.03
CA LEU A 144 -43.04 2.59 -23.52
C LEU A 144 -44.30 1.70 -23.61
N GLY A 145 -44.42 0.91 -24.68
CA GLY A 145 -45.46 -0.12 -24.80
C GLY A 145 -45.28 -1.35 -23.89
N ILE A 146 -44.06 -1.60 -23.41
CA ILE A 146 -43.78 -2.68 -22.43
C ILE A 146 -43.87 -2.17 -20.99
N LEU A 147 -43.53 -0.91 -20.71
CA LEU A 147 -43.60 -0.34 -19.36
C LEU A 147 -45.06 -0.24 -18.89
N SER A 148 -45.98 0.06 -19.82
CA SER A 148 -47.43 -0.10 -19.57
C SER A 148 -47.83 -1.53 -19.21
N ASN A 149 -47.07 -2.55 -19.66
CA ASN A 149 -47.22 -3.96 -19.26
C ASN A 149 -46.43 -4.32 -17.98
N ILE A 150 -45.53 -3.48 -17.47
CA ILE A 150 -44.74 -3.75 -16.25
C ILE A 150 -45.43 -3.16 -15.02
N ASP A 151 -46.05 -1.99 -15.15
CA ASP A 151 -46.87 -1.42 -14.07
C ASP A 151 -48.03 -2.35 -13.72
N SER A 152 -48.54 -3.14 -14.68
CA SER A 152 -49.52 -4.21 -14.41
C SER A 152 -48.93 -5.44 -13.70
N ILE A 153 -47.62 -5.72 -13.83
CA ILE A 153 -46.95 -6.86 -13.17
C ILE A 153 -46.50 -6.51 -11.74
N ALA A 154 -46.09 -5.26 -11.49
CA ALA A 154 -45.69 -4.83 -10.14
C ALA A 154 -46.87 -4.77 -9.15
N TYR A 155 -48.07 -4.53 -9.66
CA TYR A 155 -49.32 -4.52 -8.91
C TYR A 155 -50.11 -5.83 -8.99
N GLU A 156 -49.52 -6.92 -9.51
CA GLU A 156 -50.20 -8.21 -9.52
C GLU A 156 -50.44 -8.69 -8.07
N THR A 157 -51.72 -8.89 -7.76
CA THR A 157 -52.20 -9.46 -6.50
C THR A 157 -51.52 -10.80 -6.24
N ILE A 158 -51.36 -11.16 -4.96
CA ILE A 158 -50.67 -12.39 -4.50
C ILE A 158 -51.20 -13.60 -5.27
N GLY A 159 -50.52 -13.95 -6.36
CA GLY A 159 -50.83 -15.12 -7.18
C GLY A 159 -50.21 -16.36 -6.55
N PHE A 160 -50.62 -17.52 -7.07
CA PHE A 160 -50.10 -18.84 -6.68
C PHE A 160 -48.57 -18.98 -6.82
N ILE A 161 -47.92 -18.09 -7.56
CA ILE A 161 -46.47 -18.12 -7.81
C ILE A 161 -45.78 -17.07 -6.94
N PRO A 162 -44.88 -17.47 -6.02
CA PRO A 162 -44.13 -16.57 -5.17
C PRO A 162 -43.27 -15.57 -5.96
N ARG A 163 -43.19 -14.31 -5.47
CA ARG A 163 -42.37 -13.22 -6.04
C ARG A 163 -40.87 -13.57 -6.22
N SER A 164 -40.36 -14.54 -5.44
CA SER A 164 -38.98 -15.00 -5.59
C SER A 164 -38.74 -15.67 -6.96
N ILE A 165 -39.72 -16.43 -7.47
CA ILE A 165 -39.62 -17.18 -8.73
C ILE A 165 -39.67 -16.23 -9.93
N THR A 166 -40.56 -15.23 -9.93
CA THR A 166 -40.62 -14.24 -11.02
C THR A 166 -39.34 -13.42 -11.09
N ARG A 167 -38.74 -13.07 -9.94
CA ARG A 167 -37.45 -12.39 -9.87
C ARG A 167 -36.30 -13.26 -10.39
N THR A 168 -36.27 -14.56 -10.05
CA THR A 168 -35.25 -15.48 -10.59
C THR A 168 -35.43 -15.72 -12.08
N LEU A 169 -36.67 -15.85 -12.57
CA LEU A 169 -36.97 -15.95 -14.00
C LEU A 169 -36.60 -14.69 -14.76
N TYR A 170 -36.75 -13.49 -14.16
CA TYR A 170 -36.27 -12.26 -14.77
C TYR A 170 -34.74 -12.23 -14.85
N ARG A 171 -34.02 -12.62 -13.79
CA ARG A 171 -32.56 -12.80 -13.84
C ARG A 171 -32.18 -13.79 -14.95
N PHE A 172 -32.85 -14.92 -15.03
CA PHE A 172 -32.63 -15.94 -16.06
C PHE A 172 -32.94 -15.42 -17.47
N LYS A 173 -34.01 -14.64 -17.64
CA LYS A 173 -34.37 -13.99 -18.92
C LYS A 173 -33.34 -12.92 -19.31
N THR A 174 -32.83 -12.16 -18.35
CA THR A 174 -31.72 -11.21 -18.60
C THR A 174 -30.42 -11.92 -18.95
N GLU A 175 -30.19 -13.11 -18.39
CA GLU A 175 -29.07 -13.99 -18.75
C GLU A 175 -29.21 -14.55 -20.17
N LEU A 176 -30.40 -15.05 -20.53
CA LEU A 176 -30.72 -15.59 -21.85
C LEU A 176 -30.74 -14.53 -22.96
N THR A 177 -31.14 -13.29 -22.67
CA THR A 177 -31.24 -12.22 -23.68
C THR A 177 -29.88 -11.63 -24.09
N GLY A 178 -28.76 -12.21 -23.64
CA GLY A 178 -27.42 -11.92 -24.17
C GLY A 178 -26.86 -10.52 -23.86
N LYS A 179 -27.59 -9.69 -23.09
CA LYS A 179 -27.11 -8.38 -22.60
C LYS A 179 -26.16 -8.51 -21.41
N THR A 180 -25.91 -9.74 -20.95
CA THR A 180 -25.02 -10.13 -19.85
C THR A 180 -23.58 -9.70 -20.05
N ALA A 181 -23.00 -9.90 -21.24
CA ALA A 181 -21.59 -9.63 -21.46
C ALA A 181 -21.21 -8.20 -21.03
N LEU A 182 -21.90 -7.18 -21.55
CA LEU A 182 -21.53 -5.78 -21.28
C LEU A 182 -21.77 -5.34 -19.82
N ILE A 183 -22.82 -5.84 -19.15
CA ILE A 183 -23.12 -5.51 -17.75
C ILE A 183 -22.13 -6.21 -16.83
N LEU A 184 -21.92 -7.51 -17.02
CA LEU A 184 -20.95 -8.30 -16.26
C LEU A 184 -19.52 -7.76 -16.45
N PHE A 185 -19.15 -7.37 -17.67
CA PHE A 185 -17.85 -6.74 -17.92
C PHE A 185 -17.70 -5.42 -17.15
N ARG A 186 -18.76 -4.62 -17.01
CA ARG A 186 -18.71 -3.36 -16.25
C ARG A 186 -18.58 -3.61 -14.75
N GLU A 187 -19.37 -4.52 -14.19
CA GLU A 187 -19.34 -4.89 -12.78
C GLU A 187 -17.97 -5.48 -12.40
N PHE A 188 -17.45 -6.38 -13.22
CA PHE A 188 -16.11 -6.95 -13.04
C PHE A 188 -15.01 -5.88 -13.10
N ARG A 189 -15.09 -4.94 -14.05
CA ARG A 189 -14.13 -3.81 -14.14
C ARG A 189 -14.22 -2.88 -12.94
N PHE A 190 -15.42 -2.64 -12.44
CA PHE A 190 -15.66 -1.82 -11.25
C PHE A 190 -15.09 -2.51 -10.00
N ALA A 191 -15.39 -3.79 -9.78
CA ALA A 191 -14.84 -4.59 -8.69
C ALA A 191 -13.31 -4.65 -8.74
N LYS A 192 -12.72 -4.85 -9.93
CA LYS A 192 -11.27 -4.84 -10.12
C LYS A 192 -10.65 -3.48 -9.77
N TYR A 193 -11.30 -2.37 -10.16
CA TYR A 193 -10.83 -1.03 -9.83
C TYR A 193 -10.94 -0.75 -8.33
N GLN A 194 -12.06 -1.15 -7.70
CA GLN A 194 -12.28 -1.03 -6.27
C GLN A 194 -11.25 -1.82 -5.47
N ALA A 195 -10.97 -3.07 -5.86
CA ALA A 195 -9.94 -3.90 -5.23
C ALA A 195 -8.55 -3.26 -5.36
N LEU A 196 -8.16 -2.83 -6.56
CA LEU A 196 -6.86 -2.23 -6.82
C LEU A 196 -6.69 -0.90 -6.05
N ALA A 197 -7.71 -0.06 -6.02
CA ALA A 197 -7.70 1.19 -5.25
C ALA A 197 -7.61 0.92 -3.74
N SER A 198 -8.30 -0.11 -3.24
CA SER A 198 -8.28 -0.51 -1.83
C SER A 198 -6.92 -1.05 -1.42
N ILE A 199 -6.32 -1.92 -2.23
CA ILE A 199 -4.97 -2.47 -2.00
C ILE A 199 -3.93 -1.36 -2.01
N GLN A 200 -3.96 -0.48 -3.01
CA GLN A 200 -3.05 0.68 -3.07
C GLN A 200 -3.22 1.57 -1.84
N TYR A 201 -4.45 1.82 -1.42
CA TYR A 201 -4.71 2.66 -0.27
C TYR A 201 -4.26 2.01 1.05
N GLY A 202 -4.52 0.72 1.26
CA GLY A 202 -4.03 -0.02 2.43
C GLY A 202 -2.51 -0.01 2.52
N PHE A 203 -1.84 -0.16 1.37
CA PHE A 203 -0.38 -0.03 1.27
C PHE A 203 0.13 1.36 1.67
N PHE A 204 -0.51 2.44 1.17
CA PHE A 204 -0.13 3.80 1.55
C PHE A 204 -0.43 4.13 3.02
N LEU A 205 -1.50 3.57 3.59
CA LEU A 205 -1.86 3.77 4.98
C LEU A 205 -0.79 3.21 5.94
N LEU A 206 -0.17 2.07 5.59
CA LEU A 206 0.90 1.45 6.37
C LEU A 206 2.27 2.07 6.12
N LEU A 207 2.64 2.29 4.85
CA LEU A 207 4.01 2.73 4.53
C LEU A 207 4.25 4.22 4.74
N LEU A 208 3.25 5.08 4.56
CA LEU A 208 3.48 6.52 4.62
C LEU A 208 3.85 6.99 6.03
N PRO A 209 3.15 6.59 7.10
CA PRO A 209 3.58 6.86 8.47
C PRO A 209 4.98 6.33 8.76
N TRP A 210 5.28 5.10 8.33
CA TRP A 210 6.59 4.48 8.51
C TRP A 210 7.71 5.32 7.85
N ILE A 211 7.52 5.74 6.59
CA ILE A 211 8.52 6.55 5.88
C ILE A 211 8.70 7.90 6.59
N VAL A 212 7.62 8.52 7.04
CA VAL A 212 7.68 9.80 7.75
C VAL A 212 8.39 9.67 9.11
N THR A 213 8.09 8.63 9.90
CA THR A 213 8.77 8.39 11.18
C THR A 213 10.25 8.09 10.99
N LEU A 214 10.64 7.32 9.95
CA LEU A 214 12.05 7.08 9.63
C LEU A 214 12.81 8.37 9.26
N LEU A 215 12.21 9.20 8.40
CA LEU A 215 12.82 10.47 8.01
C LEU A 215 12.93 11.42 9.20
N PHE A 216 11.88 11.49 10.03
CA PHE A 216 11.87 12.34 11.20
C PHE A 216 12.88 11.88 12.25
N LYS A 217 12.96 10.58 12.54
CA LYS A 217 13.95 10.01 13.47
C LYS A 217 15.36 10.38 13.06
N LYS A 218 15.68 10.25 11.76
CA LYS A 218 17.00 10.60 11.22
C LYS A 218 17.30 12.09 11.35
N LEU A 219 16.38 12.95 10.93
CA LEU A 219 16.55 14.41 10.99
C LEU A 219 16.62 14.93 12.43
N SER A 220 15.76 14.43 13.31
CA SER A 220 15.67 14.81 14.71
C SER A 220 16.90 14.38 15.49
N LEU A 221 17.44 13.18 15.21
CA LEU A 221 18.66 12.68 15.86
C LEU A 221 19.88 13.53 15.51
N GLU A 222 20.04 13.92 14.24
CA GLU A 222 21.15 14.81 13.82
C GLU A 222 21.02 16.21 14.46
N TYR A 223 19.81 16.77 14.49
CA TYR A 223 19.58 18.09 15.08
C TYR A 223 19.76 18.10 16.60
N LEU A 224 19.13 17.17 17.32
CA LEU A 224 19.14 17.15 18.78
C LEU A 224 20.50 16.71 19.32
N MET A 225 21.22 15.81 18.66
CA MET A 225 22.58 15.46 19.08
C MET A 225 23.48 16.70 19.02
N ASN A 226 23.39 17.52 17.97
CA ASN A 226 24.20 18.73 17.85
C ASN A 226 23.85 19.82 18.89
N VAL A 227 22.56 19.99 19.21
CA VAL A 227 22.10 21.06 20.11
C VAL A 227 22.21 20.67 21.59
N TRP A 228 21.86 19.43 21.94
CA TRP A 228 21.73 19.01 23.34
C TRP A 228 23.03 18.45 23.90
N TRP A 229 23.84 17.74 23.10
CA TRP A 229 25.14 17.23 23.56
C TRP A 229 26.06 18.38 24.02
N ASN A 230 26.00 19.53 23.33
CA ASN A 230 26.85 20.67 23.64
C ASN A 230 26.37 21.49 24.86
N LYS A 231 25.08 21.40 25.26
CA LYS A 231 24.50 22.25 26.31
C LYS A 231 24.28 21.58 27.65
N SER A 232 24.11 20.25 27.71
CA SER A 232 23.61 19.60 28.92
C SER A 232 24.22 18.21 29.12
N SER A 233 25.51 18.15 29.42
CA SER A 233 26.19 16.89 29.73
C SER A 233 25.77 16.25 31.07
N ILE A 234 24.95 16.90 31.92
CA ILE A 234 24.70 16.38 33.30
C ILE A 234 23.22 16.40 33.74
N GLN A 235 22.33 17.23 33.21
CA GLN A 235 21.00 17.43 33.84
C GLN A 235 19.83 16.64 33.24
N LEU A 236 19.96 16.00 32.07
CA LEU A 236 18.85 15.30 31.41
C LEU A 236 18.71 13.83 31.82
N PHE A 237 18.99 13.53 33.09
CA PHE A 237 18.64 12.24 33.67
C PHE A 237 17.13 12.15 33.82
N ASN A 238 16.47 11.37 32.97
CA ASN A 238 15.17 10.84 33.35
C ASN A 238 15.34 10.04 34.66
N ALA A 239 14.44 10.21 35.64
CA ALA A 239 14.59 9.62 36.97
C ALA A 239 14.72 8.09 36.92
N SER A 240 14.06 7.45 35.95
CA SER A 240 14.20 6.02 35.67
C SER A 240 15.63 5.65 35.26
N GLN A 241 16.21 6.37 34.30
CA GLN A 241 17.56 6.10 33.79
C GLN A 241 18.62 6.34 34.85
N LYS A 242 18.45 7.34 35.72
CA LYS A 242 19.35 7.54 36.88
C LYS A 242 19.38 6.32 37.78
N LYS A 243 18.22 5.70 38.05
CA LYS A 243 18.14 4.49 38.88
C LYS A 243 18.81 3.29 38.21
N ILE A 244 18.64 3.12 36.90
CA ILE A 244 19.34 2.06 36.15
C ILE A 244 20.86 2.30 36.16
N ALA A 245 21.29 3.54 35.90
CA ALA A 245 22.69 3.92 35.88
C ALA A 245 23.36 3.66 37.24
N LEU A 246 22.70 4.02 38.35
CA LEU A 246 23.18 3.73 39.69
C LEU A 246 23.29 2.23 39.98
N LYS A 247 22.27 1.43 39.62
CA LYS A 247 22.30 -0.03 39.83
C LYS A 247 23.40 -0.70 38.99
N ARG A 248 23.59 -0.28 37.73
CA ARG A 248 24.67 -0.80 36.89
C ARG A 248 26.04 -0.33 37.37
N PHE A 249 26.14 0.90 37.85
CA PHE A 249 27.36 1.41 38.46
C PHE A 249 27.75 0.56 39.68
N GLN A 250 26.83 0.28 40.60
CA GLN A 250 27.06 -0.63 41.73
C GLN A 250 27.55 -2.00 41.27
N ASN A 251 26.87 -2.64 40.33
CA ASN A 251 27.31 -3.94 39.81
C ASN A 251 28.71 -3.90 39.17
N MET A 252 29.02 -2.82 38.45
CA MET A 252 30.33 -2.65 37.82
C MET A 252 31.42 -2.35 38.86
N GLU A 253 31.08 -1.59 39.91
CA GLU A 253 31.94 -1.36 41.07
C GLU A 253 32.24 -2.69 41.77
N ASP A 254 31.23 -3.53 42.01
CA ASP A 254 31.37 -4.87 42.60
C ASP A 254 32.26 -5.77 41.74
N ILE A 255 32.02 -5.84 40.42
CA ILE A 255 32.85 -6.61 39.48
C ILE A 255 34.29 -6.07 39.46
N PHE A 256 34.46 -4.75 39.50
CA PHE A 256 35.76 -4.11 39.50
C PHE A 256 36.55 -4.43 40.78
N TRP A 257 35.90 -4.36 41.95
CA TRP A 257 36.49 -4.78 43.22
C TRP A 257 36.85 -6.27 43.22
N LEU A 258 35.98 -7.13 42.69
CA LEU A 258 36.27 -8.57 42.55
C LEU A 258 37.48 -8.83 41.63
N ASP A 259 37.58 -8.15 40.48
CA ASP A 259 38.74 -8.28 39.59
C ASP A 259 40.03 -7.79 40.26
N LEU A 260 39.94 -6.71 41.05
CA LEU A 260 41.07 -6.14 41.80
C LEU A 260 41.54 -7.07 42.94
N ILE A 261 40.63 -7.82 43.58
CA ILE A 261 40.97 -8.81 44.61
C ILE A 261 41.50 -10.09 43.97
N THR A 262 40.90 -10.54 42.86
CA THR A 262 41.23 -11.82 42.20
C THR A 262 42.57 -11.77 41.48
N LYS A 263 42.85 -10.68 40.77
CA LYS A 263 44.19 -10.40 40.26
C LYS A 263 44.90 -9.71 41.40
N GLU A 264 45.75 -10.44 42.12
CA GLU A 264 46.65 -10.03 43.21
C GLU A 264 47.57 -8.83 42.82
N THR A 265 46.95 -7.73 42.41
CA THR A 265 47.49 -6.52 41.78
C THR A 265 47.35 -5.31 42.70
N LEU A 266 46.95 -5.56 43.96
CA LEU A 266 46.84 -4.55 45.00
C LEU A 266 48.22 -3.95 45.35
N GLU A 267 49.31 -4.73 45.22
CA GLU A 267 50.65 -4.28 45.61
C GLU A 267 51.25 -3.25 44.64
N ASN A 268 50.85 -3.23 43.36
CA ASN A 268 51.49 -2.41 42.32
C ASN A 268 50.68 -1.21 41.83
N LYS A 269 49.41 -1.05 42.25
CA LYS A 269 48.55 0.06 41.80
C LYS A 269 48.38 1.09 42.89
N SER A 270 48.80 2.33 42.62
CA SER A 270 48.53 3.45 43.52
C SER A 270 47.02 3.69 43.64
N GLN A 271 46.55 4.04 44.84
CA GLN A 271 45.15 4.41 45.11
C GLN A 271 44.63 5.48 44.13
N TYR A 272 45.51 6.37 43.68
CA TYR A 272 45.23 7.36 42.64
C TYR A 272 44.85 6.73 41.29
N SER A 273 45.60 5.73 40.81
CA SER A 273 45.30 5.04 39.54
C SER A 273 43.95 4.32 39.56
N ILE A 274 43.54 3.80 40.72
CA ILE A 274 42.23 3.17 40.93
C ILE A 274 41.13 4.23 40.86
N SER A 275 41.31 5.36 41.57
CA SER A 275 40.32 6.46 41.57
C SER A 275 40.13 7.08 40.18
N LEU A 276 41.19 7.24 39.39
CA LEU A 276 41.09 7.72 38.01
C LEU A 276 40.29 6.76 37.14
N LYS A 277 40.55 5.45 37.24
CA LYS A 277 39.82 4.44 36.47
C LYS A 277 38.33 4.38 36.84
N ILE A 278 38.00 4.52 38.13
CA ILE A 278 36.60 4.62 38.58
C ILE A 278 35.96 5.90 38.04
N HIS A 279 36.68 7.03 38.07
CA HIS A 279 36.17 8.30 37.55
C HIS A 279 35.89 8.25 36.04
N ASP A 280 36.82 7.71 35.25
CA ASP A 280 36.64 7.50 33.81
C ASP A 280 35.45 6.55 33.54
N MET A 281 35.29 5.52 34.36
CA MET A 281 34.14 4.61 34.28
C MET A 281 32.83 5.35 34.59
N ILE A 282 32.79 6.22 35.59
CA ILE A 282 31.61 7.05 35.91
C ILE A 282 31.26 7.97 34.73
N ILE A 283 32.25 8.68 34.19
CA ILE A 283 32.03 9.59 33.04
C ILE A 283 31.48 8.81 31.85
N SER A 284 32.11 7.69 31.49
CA SER A 284 31.64 6.87 30.36
C SER A 284 30.22 6.33 30.57
N LEU A 285 29.86 5.94 31.80
CA LEU A 285 28.50 5.53 32.13
C LEU A 285 27.53 6.70 32.00
N VAL A 286 27.86 7.88 32.52
CA VAL A 286 27.03 9.08 32.40
C VAL A 286 26.80 9.44 30.92
N GLU A 287 27.83 9.37 30.08
CA GLU A 287 27.71 9.62 28.63
C GLU A 287 26.77 8.61 27.95
N ILE A 288 26.94 7.31 28.21
CA ILE A 288 26.08 6.27 27.63
C ILE A 288 24.61 6.46 28.04
N TYR A 289 24.35 6.78 29.30
CA TYR A 289 22.98 6.94 29.80
C TYR A 289 22.33 8.26 29.40
N THR A 290 23.10 9.34 29.29
CA THR A 290 22.60 10.60 28.74
C THR A 290 22.24 10.43 27.26
N GLN A 291 23.06 9.73 26.48
CA GLN A 291 22.75 9.38 25.10
C GLN A 291 21.50 8.49 24.99
N LYS A 292 21.37 7.46 25.84
CA LYS A 292 20.18 6.60 25.87
C LYS A 292 18.91 7.39 26.23
N SER A 293 19.00 8.31 27.21
CA SER A 293 17.90 9.19 27.61
C SER A 293 17.42 10.07 26.45
N ILE A 294 18.35 10.71 25.72
CA ILE A 294 18.04 11.51 24.53
C ILE A 294 17.38 10.66 23.46
N TYR A 295 17.91 9.47 23.19
CA TYR A 295 17.35 8.56 22.18
C TYR A 295 15.91 8.14 22.52
N THR A 296 15.62 7.80 23.79
CA THR A 296 14.25 7.50 24.24
C THR A 296 13.32 8.69 24.02
N ILE A 297 13.74 9.93 24.35
CA ILE A 297 12.91 11.12 24.13
C ILE A 297 12.61 11.32 22.64
N ILE A 298 13.60 11.12 21.77
CA ILE A 298 13.43 11.22 20.31
C ILE A 298 12.45 10.17 19.79
N GLU A 299 12.59 8.94 20.27
CA GLU A 299 11.70 7.84 19.91
C GLU A 299 10.26 8.14 20.28
N LEU A 300 10.02 8.64 21.49
CA LEU A 300 8.69 9.10 21.94
C LEU A 300 8.11 10.21 21.07
N ILE A 301 8.89 11.26 20.76
CA ILE A 301 8.44 12.34 19.89
C ILE A 301 8.12 11.79 18.48
N THR A 302 8.93 10.86 18.00
CA THR A 302 8.74 10.22 16.70
C THR A 302 7.46 9.40 16.65
N ASP A 303 7.12 8.69 17.73
CA ASP A 303 5.85 7.95 17.83
C ASP A 303 4.64 8.88 17.83
N PHE A 304 4.70 9.99 18.57
CA PHE A 304 3.63 11.00 18.54
C PHE A 304 3.42 11.56 17.14
N ILE A 305 4.49 11.84 16.41
CA ILE A 305 4.43 12.27 15.01
C ILE A 305 3.87 11.15 14.13
N GLY A 306 4.24 9.89 14.37
CA GLY A 306 3.67 8.73 13.70
C GLY A 306 2.15 8.67 13.85
N ILE A 307 1.65 8.74 15.09
CA ILE A 307 0.21 8.77 15.40
C ILE A 307 -0.47 9.98 14.74
N PHE A 308 0.16 11.16 14.82
CA PHE A 308 -0.35 12.37 14.17
C PHE A 308 -0.45 12.21 12.64
N THR A 309 0.55 11.65 11.99
CA THR A 309 0.53 11.43 10.55
C THR A 309 -0.57 10.45 10.15
N ILE A 310 -0.74 9.35 10.90
CA ILE A 310 -1.84 8.39 10.70
C ILE A 310 -3.19 9.10 10.80
N THR A 311 -3.42 9.87 11.86
CA THR A 311 -4.69 10.59 12.06
C THR A 311 -4.99 11.60 10.95
N VAL A 312 -3.98 12.36 10.50
CA VAL A 312 -4.12 13.29 9.36
C VAL A 312 -4.47 12.54 8.06
N ILE A 313 -3.81 11.41 7.79
CA ILE A 313 -4.10 10.57 6.62
C ILE A 313 -5.53 10.04 6.69
N LEU A 314 -5.97 9.52 7.83
CA LEU A 314 -7.33 9.02 8.03
C LEU A 314 -8.36 10.15 7.83
N CYS A 315 -8.08 11.36 8.31
CA CYS A 315 -8.95 12.53 8.15
C CYS A 315 -9.10 12.95 6.68
N ILE A 316 -8.02 13.01 5.91
CA ILE A 316 -8.05 13.39 4.49
C ILE A 316 -8.66 12.27 3.63
N ALA A 317 -8.36 11.02 3.97
CA ALA A 317 -8.70 9.87 3.16
C ALA A 317 -10.01 9.17 3.53
N LYS A 318 -10.90 9.81 4.31
CA LYS A 318 -12.24 9.28 4.69
C LYS A 318 -12.99 8.65 3.51
N LYS A 319 -13.00 9.31 2.35
CA LYS A 319 -13.66 8.80 1.14
C LYS A 319 -13.03 7.50 0.61
N ARG A 320 -11.70 7.35 0.72
CA ARG A 320 -10.98 6.14 0.29
C ARG A 320 -11.13 5.00 1.31
N LEU A 321 -11.24 5.33 2.59
CA LEU A 321 -11.57 4.36 3.64
C LEU A 321 -12.92 3.68 3.39
N THR A 322 -13.92 4.41 2.89
CA THR A 322 -15.22 3.81 2.53
C THR A 322 -15.09 2.76 1.42
N VAL A 323 -14.23 3.00 0.44
CA VAL A 323 -13.95 2.05 -0.66
C VAL A 323 -13.24 0.80 -0.11
N LEU A 324 -12.24 0.99 0.75
CA LEU A 324 -11.54 -0.11 1.42
C LEU A 324 -12.48 -0.93 2.31
N ASN A 325 -13.34 -0.27 3.09
CA ASN A 325 -14.33 -0.94 3.93
C ASN A 325 -15.33 -1.75 3.10
N SER A 326 -15.81 -1.20 1.98
CA SER A 326 -16.74 -1.91 1.09
C SER A 326 -16.07 -3.15 0.48
N TRP A 327 -14.81 -3.04 0.07
CA TRP A 327 -14.05 -4.19 -0.44
C TRP A 327 -13.78 -5.25 0.64
N LEU A 328 -13.44 -4.84 1.86
CA LEU A 328 -13.18 -5.76 2.96
C LEU A 328 -14.46 -6.49 3.42
N GLN A 329 -15.60 -5.80 3.41
CA GLN A 329 -16.91 -6.42 3.63
C GLN A 329 -17.27 -7.40 2.51
N GLU A 330 -17.08 -7.02 1.24
CA GLU A 330 -17.32 -7.89 0.10
C GLU A 330 -16.48 -9.18 0.19
N LEU A 331 -15.20 -9.06 0.57
CA LEU A 331 -14.36 -10.21 0.85
C LEU A 331 -14.93 -11.08 1.97
N PHE A 332 -15.24 -10.51 3.13
CA PHE A 332 -15.73 -11.28 4.27
C PHE A 332 -17.06 -11.97 3.98
N TYR A 333 -17.99 -11.30 3.32
CA TYR A 333 -19.29 -11.89 2.93
C TYR A 333 -19.17 -12.91 1.80
N SER A 334 -18.15 -12.80 0.94
CA SER A 334 -17.90 -13.80 -0.12
C SER A 334 -17.38 -15.14 0.41
N LEU A 335 -16.84 -15.18 1.63
CA LEU A 335 -16.34 -16.40 2.26
C LEU A 335 -17.47 -17.32 2.73
N SER A 336 -17.21 -18.62 2.75
CA SER A 336 -18.11 -19.61 3.38
C SER A 336 -18.18 -19.41 4.90
N ASP A 337 -19.28 -19.84 5.51
CA ASP A 337 -19.48 -19.74 6.96
C ASP A 337 -18.39 -20.50 7.75
N THR A 338 -17.92 -21.63 7.23
CA THR A 338 -16.79 -22.39 7.79
C THR A 338 -15.47 -21.59 7.79
N MET A 339 -15.18 -20.89 6.69
CA MET A 339 -13.96 -20.10 6.56
C MET A 339 -14.01 -18.84 7.45
N LYS A 340 -15.20 -18.24 7.62
CA LYS A 340 -15.39 -17.14 8.58
C LYS A 340 -15.09 -17.58 10.00
N ALA A 341 -15.63 -18.72 10.44
CA ALA A 341 -15.36 -19.29 11.76
C ALA A 341 -13.85 -19.54 11.96
N PHE A 342 -13.20 -20.16 10.97
CA PHE A 342 -11.76 -20.42 10.99
C PHE A 342 -10.92 -19.14 11.12
N PHE A 343 -11.17 -18.10 10.31
CA PHE A 343 -10.42 -16.85 10.41
C PHE A 343 -10.64 -16.13 11.74
N ILE A 344 -11.85 -16.21 12.30
CA ILE A 344 -12.15 -15.62 13.61
C ILE A 344 -11.37 -16.34 14.70
N LEU A 345 -11.36 -17.68 14.71
CA LEU A 345 -10.57 -18.47 15.66
C LEU A 345 -9.08 -18.16 15.51
N LEU A 346 -8.55 -18.19 14.30
CA LEU A 346 -7.13 -17.93 14.04
C LEU A 346 -6.69 -16.54 14.53
N ILE A 347 -7.49 -15.49 14.29
CA ILE A 347 -7.18 -14.13 14.75
C ILE A 347 -7.27 -14.06 16.29
N THR A 348 -8.25 -14.72 16.89
CA THR A 348 -8.45 -14.75 18.34
C THR A 348 -7.27 -15.44 19.02
N ASP A 349 -6.89 -16.62 18.54
CA ASP A 349 -5.78 -17.39 19.08
C ASP A 349 -4.43 -16.71 18.83
N LEU A 350 -4.27 -15.97 17.73
CA LEU A 350 -3.04 -15.20 17.47
C LEU A 350 -2.92 -13.95 18.37
N CYS A 351 -4.01 -13.22 18.57
CA CYS A 351 -3.99 -11.95 19.31
C CYS A 351 -4.07 -12.15 20.83
N ILE A 352 -4.81 -13.15 21.29
CA ILE A 352 -5.04 -13.42 22.72
C ILE A 352 -4.09 -14.49 23.22
N GLY A 353 -3.79 -15.46 22.34
CA GLY A 353 -2.86 -16.57 22.50
C GLY A 353 -2.26 -16.69 23.89
N PHE A 354 -2.91 -17.49 24.74
CA PHE A 354 -2.41 -17.91 26.04
C PHE A 354 -1.11 -18.73 25.97
N HIS A 355 -0.49 -18.86 24.79
CA HIS A 355 0.62 -19.77 24.53
C HIS A 355 1.86 -19.53 25.42
N SER A 356 2.03 -18.34 26.00
CA SER A 356 2.89 -18.19 27.17
C SER A 356 2.64 -16.86 27.90
N PRO A 357 2.47 -16.85 29.25
CA PRO A 357 2.61 -15.64 30.06
C PRO A 357 3.90 -14.88 29.75
N HIS A 358 4.96 -15.60 29.39
CA HIS A 358 6.25 -15.04 29.00
C HIS A 358 6.16 -14.16 27.74
N GLY A 359 5.27 -14.49 26.79
CA GLY A 359 5.07 -13.66 25.59
C GLY A 359 4.56 -12.26 25.93
N TRP A 360 3.66 -12.18 26.91
CA TRP A 360 3.15 -10.91 27.43
C TRP A 360 4.17 -10.17 28.29
N GLU A 361 4.99 -10.89 29.06
CA GLU A 361 6.11 -10.32 29.80
C GLU A 361 7.08 -9.63 28.86
N VAL A 362 7.54 -10.30 27.80
CA VAL A 362 8.44 -9.72 26.79
C VAL A 362 7.79 -8.52 26.09
N LEU A 363 6.52 -8.61 25.72
CA LEU A 363 5.81 -7.49 25.08
C LEU A 363 5.81 -6.26 25.98
N ILE A 364 5.49 -6.43 27.26
CA ILE A 364 5.45 -5.33 28.21
C ILE A 364 6.85 -4.79 28.50
N GLU A 365 7.85 -5.66 28.65
CA GLU A 365 9.24 -5.22 28.80
C GLU A 365 9.71 -4.38 27.61
N LEU A 366 9.39 -4.79 26.39
CA LEU A 366 9.70 -4.04 25.16
C LEU A 366 9.00 -2.68 25.14
N VAL A 367 7.72 -2.64 25.49
CA VAL A 367 6.96 -1.38 25.57
C VAL A 367 7.57 -0.47 26.63
N TRP A 368 7.86 -0.98 27.83
CA TRP A 368 8.42 -0.19 28.92
C TRP A 368 9.83 0.32 28.60
N GLU A 369 10.68 -0.50 27.98
CA GLU A 369 12.00 -0.07 27.52
C GLU A 369 11.90 1.00 26.44
N HIS A 370 10.96 0.87 25.51
CA HIS A 370 10.70 1.86 24.47
C HIS A 370 10.27 3.23 25.04
N PHE A 371 9.44 3.22 26.09
CA PHE A 371 9.11 4.44 26.85
C PHE A 371 10.22 4.90 27.82
N GLY A 372 11.32 4.14 27.95
CA GLY A 372 12.47 4.45 28.81
C GLY A 372 12.22 4.24 30.30
N PHE A 373 11.19 3.48 30.66
CA PHE A 373 10.95 3.06 32.03
C PHE A 373 11.73 1.80 32.38
N VAL A 374 12.02 1.62 33.67
CA VAL A 374 12.62 0.37 34.16
C VAL A 374 11.51 -0.67 34.25
N PRO A 375 11.69 -1.87 33.66
CA PRO A 375 10.74 -2.96 33.87
C PRO A 375 10.60 -3.24 35.37
N ASN A 376 9.39 -3.09 35.89
CA ASN A 376 9.07 -3.42 37.27
C ASN A 376 8.35 -4.76 37.28
N GLN A 377 8.99 -5.80 37.83
CA GLN A 377 8.44 -7.15 37.91
C GLN A 377 7.01 -7.17 38.48
N TYR A 378 6.73 -6.37 39.51
CA TYR A 378 5.38 -6.31 40.10
C TYR A 378 4.31 -5.79 39.11
N ILE A 379 4.64 -4.75 38.34
CA ILE A 379 3.70 -4.17 37.37
C ILE A 379 3.57 -5.10 36.16
N THR A 380 4.67 -5.69 35.70
CA THR A 380 4.67 -6.67 34.61
C THR A 380 3.82 -7.89 34.98
N SER A 381 4.01 -8.50 36.16
CA SER A 381 3.21 -9.63 36.61
C SER A 381 1.72 -9.29 36.80
N PHE A 382 1.42 -8.10 37.33
CA PHE A 382 0.02 -7.64 37.43
C PHE A 382 -0.63 -7.48 36.06
N PHE A 383 0.09 -6.92 35.08
CA PHE A 383 -0.41 -6.77 33.72
C PHE A 383 -0.62 -8.13 33.04
N VAL A 384 0.38 -9.00 33.09
CA VAL A 384 0.35 -10.34 32.46
C VAL A 384 -0.74 -11.23 33.07
N SER A 385 -1.07 -11.06 34.35
CA SER A 385 -2.16 -11.82 34.99
C SER A 385 -3.55 -11.25 34.69
N THR A 386 -3.69 -9.93 34.55
CA THR A 386 -5.02 -9.29 34.42
C THR A 386 -5.42 -9.07 32.96
N PHE A 387 -4.53 -8.49 32.15
CA PHE A 387 -4.87 -7.99 30.81
C PHE A 387 -5.24 -9.09 29.81
N PRO A 388 -4.50 -10.22 29.70
CA PRO A 388 -4.87 -11.29 28.77
C PRO A 388 -6.25 -11.90 29.09
N VAL A 389 -6.58 -12.06 30.37
CA VAL A 389 -7.88 -12.59 30.81
C VAL A 389 -9.01 -11.63 30.47
N VAL A 390 -8.82 -10.34 30.70
CA VAL A 390 -9.81 -9.31 30.30
C VAL A 390 -9.96 -9.27 28.78
N LEU A 391 -8.86 -9.31 28.02
CA LEU A 391 -8.90 -9.31 26.56
C LEU A 391 -9.63 -10.54 26.01
N ASP A 392 -9.37 -11.73 26.56
CA ASP A 392 -10.06 -12.98 26.22
C ASP A 392 -11.57 -12.86 26.39
N THR A 393 -12.01 -12.44 27.58
CA THR A 393 -13.44 -12.29 27.88
C THR A 393 -14.12 -11.25 26.97
N MET A 394 -13.45 -10.12 26.70
CA MET A 394 -13.96 -9.10 25.79
C MET A 394 -14.09 -9.61 24.35
N VAL A 395 -13.10 -10.34 23.84
CA VAL A 395 -13.12 -10.86 22.47
C VAL A 395 -14.14 -11.99 22.35
N LYS A 396 -14.21 -12.93 23.30
CA LYS A 396 -15.26 -13.98 23.31
C LYS A 396 -16.66 -13.39 23.30
N TYR A 397 -16.92 -12.38 24.15
CA TYR A 397 -18.20 -11.69 24.17
C TYR A 397 -18.48 -10.98 22.83
N TRP A 398 -17.48 -10.31 22.26
CA TRP A 398 -17.62 -9.62 20.98
C TRP A 398 -17.93 -10.60 19.84
N ILE A 399 -17.23 -11.72 19.76
CA ILE A 399 -17.44 -12.80 18.79
C ILE A 399 -18.85 -13.37 18.93
N PHE A 400 -19.26 -13.76 20.14
CA PHE A 400 -20.58 -14.32 20.39
C PHE A 400 -21.69 -13.36 19.96
N ARG A 401 -21.57 -12.07 20.30
CA ARG A 401 -22.55 -11.05 19.91
C ARG A 401 -22.59 -10.81 18.41
N HIS A 402 -21.44 -10.79 17.74
CA HIS A 402 -21.36 -10.49 16.32
C HIS A 402 -21.78 -11.68 15.44
N LEU A 403 -21.37 -12.90 15.79
CA LEU A 403 -21.70 -14.10 15.04
C LEU A 403 -23.19 -14.43 15.11
N ASN A 404 -23.80 -14.35 16.30
CA ASN A 404 -25.24 -14.55 16.47
C ASN A 404 -26.08 -13.58 15.62
N ARG A 405 -25.56 -12.37 15.36
CA ARG A 405 -26.24 -11.38 14.52
C ARG A 405 -26.13 -11.67 13.02
N ILE A 406 -25.03 -12.28 12.57
CA ILE A 406 -24.79 -12.58 11.15
C ILE A 406 -25.49 -13.89 10.75
N SER A 407 -25.19 -14.99 11.44
CA SER A 407 -25.89 -16.26 11.27
C SER A 407 -25.62 -17.20 12.46
N PRO A 408 -26.67 -17.77 13.07
CA PRO A 408 -26.52 -18.76 14.15
C PRO A 408 -25.71 -20.00 13.76
N SER A 409 -25.68 -20.36 12.46
CA SER A 409 -24.90 -21.48 11.93
C SER A 409 -23.39 -21.33 12.14
N ILE A 410 -22.85 -20.10 12.04
CA ILE A 410 -21.42 -19.86 12.28
C ILE A 410 -21.07 -20.14 13.73
N VAL A 411 -21.96 -19.84 14.68
CA VAL A 411 -21.72 -20.09 16.12
C VAL A 411 -21.62 -21.58 16.41
N VAL A 412 -22.53 -22.40 15.84
CA VAL A 412 -22.45 -23.87 15.96
C VAL A 412 -21.13 -24.40 15.38
N THR A 413 -20.72 -23.88 14.22
CA THR A 413 -19.47 -24.29 13.56
C THR A 413 -18.25 -23.86 14.39
N TYR A 414 -18.27 -22.64 14.93
CA TYR A 414 -17.24 -22.13 15.84
C TYR A 414 -17.11 -22.99 17.09
N HIS A 415 -18.22 -23.36 17.74
CA HIS A 415 -18.19 -24.27 18.89
C HIS A 415 -17.59 -25.64 18.52
N SER A 416 -18.01 -26.23 17.40
CA SER A 416 -17.48 -27.52 16.94
C SER A 416 -15.99 -27.49 16.54
N MET A 417 -15.44 -26.31 16.25
CA MET A 417 -14.01 -26.13 15.91
C MET A 417 -13.15 -25.78 17.12
N ASN A 418 -13.78 -25.28 18.19
CA ASN A 418 -13.10 -24.83 19.41
C ASN A 418 -13.09 -25.91 20.51
N GLU A 419 -14.03 -26.86 20.45
CA GLU A 419 -13.92 -28.18 21.10
C GLU A 419 -12.88 -29.04 20.38
#